data_AF-A0A945MFD2-F1
#
_entry.id   AF-A0A945MFD2-F1
#
_cell.length_a   1.000
_cell.length_b   1.000
_cell.length_c   1.000
_cell.angle_alpha   90.00
_cell.angle_beta   90.00
_cell.angle_gamma   90.00
#
_symmetry.space_group_name_H-M   'P 1'
#
loop_
_entity.id
_entity.type
_entity.pdbx_description
1 polymer ?
#
loop_
_entity_poly.entity_id
_entity_poly.type
_entity_poly.pdbx_seq_one_letter_code
_entity_poly.pdbx_strand_id
1 'polypeptide(L)'
;MLVDDFTDMNLISSIGFKWQGVSDKVMGGVSEANVSYTTTKGRSCLRLSGDVRLENNGGFIQAGLDLSYEGKTLNASRYTGVRILARGNGEAYTINLRTPDNVRVWQSYRSQFQVGSNWETIELPFTSFAPHRL
;
A
#
# COMPACT_ATOMS: atom_id res chain seq x y z
N MET A 1 7.28 5.98 13.76
CA MET A 1 6.66 4.68 14.10
C MET A 1 7.07 3.66 13.05
N LEU A 2 7.45 2.46 13.45
CA LEU A 2 7.62 1.34 12.52
C LEU A 2 6.25 0.71 12.29
N VAL A 3 5.79 0.69 11.04
CA VAL A 3 4.55 0.00 10.65
C VAL A 3 4.85 -1.46 10.39
N ASP A 4 5.87 -1.73 9.59
CA ASP A 4 6.31 -3.08 9.25
C ASP A 4 7.78 -3.07 8.79
N ASP A 5 8.51 -4.13 9.12
CA ASP A 5 9.85 -4.44 8.61
C ASP A 5 9.90 -5.76 7.80
N PHE A 6 8.75 -6.43 7.67
CA PHE A 6 8.55 -7.71 7.00
C PHE A 6 9.47 -8.80 7.56
N THR A 7 9.68 -8.83 8.87
CA THR A 7 10.37 -9.95 9.54
C THR A 7 9.46 -11.15 9.76
N ASP A 8 8.13 -10.95 9.82
CA ASP A 8 7.13 -12.03 9.93
C ASP A 8 6.75 -12.60 8.54
N MET A 9 7.01 -13.89 8.34
CA MET A 9 6.73 -14.61 7.09
C MET A 9 5.23 -14.72 6.77
N ASN A 10 4.36 -14.51 7.77
CA ASN A 10 2.90 -14.51 7.60
C ASN A 10 2.35 -13.13 7.22
N LEU A 11 3.23 -12.15 6.97
CA LEU A 11 2.88 -10.75 6.68
C LEU A 11 2.02 -10.12 7.79
N ILE A 12 2.31 -10.46 9.05
CA ILE A 12 1.80 -9.75 10.21
C ILE A 12 2.76 -8.59 10.47
N SER A 13 2.22 -7.38 10.38
CA SER A 13 2.98 -6.15 10.56
C SER A 13 3.44 -5.96 12.00
N SER A 14 4.39 -5.06 12.23
CA SER A 14 4.87 -4.69 13.58
C SER A 14 3.77 -4.09 14.46
N ILE A 15 2.63 -3.71 13.87
CA ILE A 15 1.44 -3.20 14.57
C ILE A 15 0.35 -4.27 14.78
N GLY A 16 0.61 -5.53 14.42
CA GLY A 16 -0.25 -6.68 14.71
C GLY A 16 -1.31 -6.99 13.67
N PHE A 17 -1.40 -6.21 12.59
CA PHE A 17 -2.36 -6.45 11.50
C PHE A 17 -1.71 -7.19 10.34
N LYS A 18 -2.49 -8.06 9.69
CA LYS A 18 -2.05 -8.82 8.52
C LYS A 18 -2.27 -8.03 7.23
N TRP A 19 -1.27 -7.98 6.36
CA TRP A 19 -1.44 -7.45 5.00
C TRP A 19 -2.37 -8.31 4.15
N GLN A 20 -3.20 -7.66 3.34
CA GLN A 20 -4.18 -8.32 2.48
C GLN A 20 -4.05 -7.86 1.04
N GLY A 21 -4.16 -8.80 0.10
CA GLY A 21 -4.26 -8.50 -1.32
C GLY A 21 -5.68 -8.07 -1.70
N VAL A 22 -5.77 -7.02 -2.51
CA VAL A 22 -7.03 -6.49 -3.06
C VAL A 22 -6.84 -6.28 -4.56
N SER A 23 -7.87 -6.59 -5.35
CA SER A 23 -7.91 -6.24 -6.78
C SER A 23 -9.24 -5.62 -7.17
N ASP A 24 -9.31 -5.12 -8.40
CA ASP A 24 -10.51 -4.57 -9.03
C ASP A 24 -11.68 -5.55 -9.20
N LYS A 25 -11.53 -6.83 -8.86
CA LYS A 25 -12.60 -7.85 -8.92
C LYS A 25 -13.87 -7.43 -8.18
N VAL A 26 -13.73 -6.65 -7.10
CA VAL A 26 -14.88 -6.10 -6.34
C VAL A 26 -15.72 -5.10 -7.14
N MET A 27 -15.17 -4.55 -8.22
CA MET A 27 -15.84 -3.62 -9.15
C MET A 27 -16.15 -4.27 -10.51
N GLY A 28 -15.98 -5.60 -10.66
CA GLY A 28 -16.16 -6.32 -11.91
C GLY A 28 -14.93 -6.34 -12.83
N GLY A 29 -13.77 -5.89 -12.33
CA GLY A 29 -12.49 -6.05 -13.02
C GLY A 29 -11.98 -7.49 -13.01
N VAL A 30 -10.92 -7.74 -13.78
CA VAL A 30 -10.35 -9.08 -13.99
C VAL A 30 -8.87 -9.15 -13.61
N SER A 31 -8.36 -8.18 -12.85
CA SER A 31 -6.97 -8.20 -12.37
C SER A 31 -6.79 -9.23 -11.27
N GLU A 32 -5.63 -9.88 -11.26
CA GLU A 32 -5.28 -10.91 -10.28
C GLU A 32 -4.16 -10.40 -9.39
N ALA A 33 -4.46 -10.18 -8.10
CA ALA A 33 -3.46 -9.76 -7.12
C ALA A 33 -2.89 -10.98 -6.39
N ASN A 34 -1.57 -11.07 -6.32
CA ASN A 34 -0.83 -11.92 -5.40
C ASN A 34 -0.06 -11.04 -4.42
N VAL A 35 -0.30 -11.29 -3.12
CA VAL A 35 0.47 -10.72 -2.02
C VAL A 35 1.14 -11.86 -1.29
N SER A 36 2.47 -11.85 -1.24
CA SER A 36 3.26 -12.91 -0.62
C SER A 36 4.49 -12.37 0.08
N TYR A 37 4.93 -13.07 1.12
CA TYR A 37 6.25 -12.84 1.70
C TYR A 37 7.33 -13.39 0.75
N THR A 38 8.46 -12.67 0.65
CA THR A 38 9.63 -13.17 -0.06
C THR A 38 10.91 -12.53 0.47
N THR A 39 12.05 -13.08 0.06
CA THR A 39 13.36 -12.45 0.25
C THR A 39 13.94 -12.09 -1.11
N THR A 40 14.21 -10.80 -1.33
CA THR A 40 14.65 -10.26 -2.61
C THR A 40 15.92 -9.45 -2.43
N LYS A 41 17.01 -9.85 -3.10
CA LYS A 41 18.37 -9.26 -2.93
C LYS A 41 18.77 -9.18 -1.45
N GLY A 42 18.56 -10.28 -0.70
CA GLY A 42 18.93 -10.40 0.71
C GLY A 42 18.04 -9.62 1.70
N ARG A 43 16.90 -9.09 1.25
CA ARG A 43 15.95 -8.35 2.10
C ARG A 43 14.58 -9.00 2.09
N SER A 44 14.02 -9.24 3.27
CA SER A 44 12.63 -9.68 3.42
C SER A 44 11.66 -8.56 3.08
N CYS A 45 10.59 -8.90 2.36
CA CYS A 45 9.61 -7.92 1.89
C CYS A 45 8.27 -8.58 1.54
N LEU A 46 7.22 -7.77 1.55
CA LEU A 46 5.99 -8.08 0.82
C LEU A 46 6.22 -7.91 -0.69
N ARG A 47 5.88 -8.95 -1.46
CA ARG A 47 5.77 -8.89 -2.92
C ARG A 47 4.31 -8.74 -3.30
N LEU A 48 4.00 -7.61 -3.95
CA LEU A 48 2.77 -7.43 -4.71
C LEU A 48 3.09 -7.74 -6.18
N SER A 49 2.41 -8.71 -6.75
CA SER A 49 2.55 -9.09 -8.16
C SER A 49 1.22 -9.51 -8.73
N GLY A 50 1.05 -9.39 -10.04
CA GLY A 50 -0.21 -9.69 -10.68
C GLY A 50 -0.34 -9.02 -12.03
N ASP A 51 -1.26 -9.54 -12.85
CA ASP A 51 -1.61 -8.92 -14.12
C ASP A 51 -2.68 -7.86 -13.87
N VAL A 52 -2.35 -6.61 -14.20
CA VAL A 52 -3.31 -5.51 -14.20
C VAL A 52 -3.97 -5.46 -15.57
N ARG A 53 -5.30 -5.61 -15.57
CA ARG A 53 -6.13 -5.68 -16.77
C ARG A 53 -7.09 -4.50 -16.77
N LEU A 54 -7.12 -3.73 -17.84
CA LEU A 54 -7.86 -2.46 -17.92
C LEU A 54 -9.31 -2.62 -18.40
N GLU A 55 -9.69 -3.84 -18.75
CA GLU A 55 -11.06 -4.22 -19.10
C GLU A 55 -12.03 -3.87 -17.96
N ASN A 56 -13.26 -3.50 -18.32
CA ASN A 56 -14.33 -3.12 -17.38
C ASN A 56 -14.05 -1.86 -16.53
N ASN A 57 -13.57 -0.79 -17.20
CA ASN A 57 -13.37 0.56 -16.64
C ASN A 57 -12.10 0.74 -15.79
N GLY A 58 -11.02 0.06 -16.19
CA GLY A 58 -9.68 0.17 -15.60
C GLY A 58 -9.34 -1.02 -14.72
N GLY A 59 -8.13 -1.01 -14.14
CA GLY A 59 -7.73 -2.10 -13.26
C GLY A 59 -6.67 -1.75 -12.24
N PHE A 60 -6.64 -2.53 -11.17
CA PHE A 60 -5.64 -2.40 -10.12
C PHE A 60 -5.44 -3.68 -9.32
N ILE A 61 -4.24 -3.78 -8.74
CA ILE A 61 -3.90 -4.68 -7.64
C ILE A 61 -3.29 -3.85 -6.51
N GLN A 62 -3.56 -4.23 -5.27
CA GLN A 62 -3.17 -3.50 -4.07
C GLN A 62 -2.80 -4.45 -2.94
N ALA A 63 -1.93 -4.00 -2.05
CA ALA A 63 -1.73 -4.56 -0.72
C ALA A 63 -2.25 -3.54 0.30
N GLY A 64 -3.18 -3.96 1.16
CA GLY A 64 -3.79 -3.14 2.19
C GLY A 64 -3.42 -3.60 3.60
N LEU A 65 -3.36 -2.65 4.52
CA LEU A 65 -3.11 -2.88 5.94
C LEU A 65 -4.02 -1.95 6.76
N ASP A 66 -4.60 -2.48 7.84
CA ASP A 66 -5.25 -1.63 8.84
C ASP A 66 -4.17 -0.95 9.70
N LEU A 67 -4.26 0.37 9.81
CA LEU A 67 -3.35 1.19 10.61
C LEU A 67 -3.93 1.55 11.97
N SER A 68 -5.11 1.04 12.34
CA SER A 68 -5.64 1.21 13.68
C SER A 68 -4.62 0.71 14.72
N TYR A 69 -4.53 1.40 15.85
CA TYR A 69 -3.60 1.05 16.93
C TYR A 69 -4.36 1.11 18.24
N GLU A 70 -4.30 0.02 19.02
CA GLU A 70 -5.06 -0.12 20.27
C GLU A 70 -6.58 0.15 20.10
N GLY A 71 -7.15 -0.28 18.97
CA GLY A 71 -8.57 -0.10 18.65
C GLY A 71 -8.98 1.33 18.30
N LYS A 72 -8.01 2.23 18.06
CA LYS A 72 -8.25 3.62 17.68
C LYS A 72 -7.62 3.94 16.33
N THR A 73 -8.14 4.96 15.65
CA THR A 73 -7.46 5.55 14.49
C THR A 73 -6.08 6.04 14.91
N LEU A 74 -5.05 5.67 14.14
CA LEU A 74 -3.70 6.16 14.36
C LEU A 74 -3.65 7.69 14.28
N ASN A 75 -3.24 8.33 15.37
CA ASN A 75 -2.93 9.75 15.36
C ASN A 75 -1.51 9.97 14.80
N ALA A 76 -1.44 10.34 13.53
CA ALA A 76 -0.16 10.59 12.85
C ALA A 76 0.33 12.05 12.94
N SER A 77 -0.30 12.92 13.73
CA SER A 77 0.03 14.37 13.80
C SER A 77 1.47 14.70 14.20
N ARG A 78 2.16 13.76 14.86
CA ARG A 78 3.58 13.89 15.24
C ARG A 78 4.56 13.55 14.12
N TYR A 79 4.08 13.08 12.97
CA TYR A 79 4.89 12.70 11.81
C TYR A 79 4.67 13.69 10.67
N THR A 80 5.62 13.73 9.75
CA THR A 80 5.55 14.61 8.57
C THR A 80 5.13 13.87 7.30
N GLY A 81 5.09 12.53 7.31
CA GLY A 81 4.81 11.73 6.13
C GLY A 81 4.99 10.23 6.35
N VAL A 82 4.95 9.51 5.23
CA VAL A 82 5.20 8.07 5.12
C VAL A 82 6.57 7.85 4.48
N ARG A 83 7.34 6.90 5.01
CA ARG A 83 8.58 6.43 4.39
C ARG A 83 8.45 4.95 4.09
N ILE A 84 8.80 4.54 2.88
CA ILE A 84 8.88 3.13 2.49
C ILE A 84 10.23 2.83 1.85
N LEU A 85 10.62 1.57 1.89
CA LEU A 85 11.70 1.06 1.06
C LEU A 85 11.08 0.17 -0.01
N ALA A 86 11.24 0.53 -1.28
CA ALA A 86 10.55 -0.12 -2.38
C ALA A 86 11.52 -0.58 -3.47
N ARG A 87 11.08 -1.57 -4.24
CA ARG A 87 11.69 -2.04 -5.48
C ARG A 87 10.55 -2.41 -6.42
N GLY A 88 10.62 -1.98 -7.68
CA GLY A 88 9.59 -2.21 -8.67
C GLY A 88 10.13 -2.57 -10.05
N ASN A 89 9.26 -2.41 -11.03
CA ASN A 89 9.51 -2.67 -12.45
C ASN A 89 9.68 -1.36 -13.26
N GLY A 90 9.79 -0.20 -12.60
CA GLY A 90 9.87 1.11 -13.26
C GLY A 90 8.52 1.79 -13.49
N GLU A 91 7.40 1.17 -13.12
CA GLU A 91 6.07 1.77 -13.22
C GLU A 91 5.76 2.76 -12.10
N ALA A 92 4.70 3.55 -12.30
CA ALA A 92 4.16 4.44 -11.28
C ALA A 92 3.25 3.67 -10.30
N TYR A 93 3.45 3.91 -9.02
CA TYR A 93 2.66 3.35 -7.92
C TYR A 93 1.99 4.46 -7.14
N THR A 94 1.00 4.11 -6.33
CA THR A 94 0.27 5.05 -5.47
C THR A 94 0.15 4.49 -4.07
N ILE A 95 0.44 5.31 -3.05
CA ILE A 95 0.01 5.05 -1.67
C ILE A 95 -1.34 5.71 -1.45
N ASN A 96 -2.31 4.93 -0.98
CA ASN A 96 -3.64 5.40 -0.61
C ASN A 96 -3.77 5.40 0.92
N LEU A 97 -4.02 6.56 1.51
CA LEU A 97 -4.36 6.71 2.92
C LEU A 97 -5.86 6.91 3.08
N ARG A 98 -6.46 6.23 4.06
CA ARG A 98 -7.86 6.41 4.43
C ARG A 98 -7.97 6.89 5.87
N THR A 99 -8.95 7.74 6.07
CA THR A 99 -9.36 8.31 7.37
C THR A 99 -10.80 7.88 7.66
N PRO A 100 -11.27 7.99 8.91
CA PRO A 100 -12.68 7.75 9.24
C PRO A 100 -13.67 8.58 8.41
N ASP A 101 -13.27 9.76 7.94
CA ASP A 101 -14.09 10.63 7.08
C ASP A 101 -14.29 10.05 5.67
N ASN A 102 -13.49 9.05 5.26
CA ASN A 102 -13.61 8.38 3.98
C ASN A 102 -14.65 7.24 4.03
N VAL A 103 -15.92 7.63 4.16
CA VAL A 103 -17.07 6.73 4.35
C VAL A 103 -17.32 5.81 3.14
N ARG A 104 -16.86 6.16 1.94
CA ARG A 104 -17.00 5.32 0.73
C ARG A 104 -15.69 4.59 0.40
N VAL A 105 -15.79 3.36 -0.10
CA VAL A 105 -14.61 2.50 -0.36
C VAL A 105 -13.64 3.06 -1.41
N TRP A 106 -14.08 3.97 -2.28
CA TRP A 106 -13.25 4.61 -3.30
C TRP A 106 -12.63 5.95 -2.85
N GLN A 107 -12.98 6.45 -1.67
CA GLN A 107 -12.44 7.67 -1.09
C GLN A 107 -11.08 7.41 -0.44
N SER A 108 -10.10 8.25 -0.74
CA SER A 108 -8.76 8.17 -0.17
C SER A 108 -8.00 9.47 -0.40
N TYR A 109 -6.91 9.66 0.34
CA TYR A 109 -5.84 10.60 -0.01
C TYR A 109 -4.72 9.84 -0.68
N ARG A 110 -4.17 10.36 -1.79
CA ARG A 110 -3.24 9.61 -2.64
C ARG A 110 -1.97 10.39 -2.91
N SER A 111 -0.83 9.69 -2.86
CA SER A 111 0.45 10.20 -3.33
C SER A 111 1.10 9.18 -4.24
N GLN A 112 1.67 9.64 -5.35
CA GLN A 112 2.34 8.81 -6.34
C GLN A 112 3.85 8.77 -6.13
N PHE A 113 4.46 7.67 -6.56
CA PHE A 113 5.91 7.54 -6.66
C PHE A 113 6.26 6.54 -7.77
N GLN A 114 7.48 6.60 -8.25
CA GLN A 114 8.03 5.65 -9.22
C GLN A 114 9.25 4.99 -8.58
N VAL A 115 9.48 3.70 -8.86
CA VAL A 115 10.63 2.98 -8.31
C VAL A 115 11.15 1.93 -9.29
N GLY A 116 12.47 1.88 -9.44
CA GLY A 116 13.15 1.01 -10.38
C GLY A 116 13.45 -0.38 -9.81
N SER A 117 14.36 -1.08 -10.49
CA SER A 117 14.77 -2.45 -10.16
C SER A 117 15.73 -2.54 -8.96
N ASN A 118 16.07 -1.42 -8.33
CA ASN A 118 16.89 -1.32 -7.13
C ASN A 118 16.04 -0.94 -5.92
N TRP A 119 16.57 -1.22 -4.74
CA TRP A 119 15.94 -0.81 -3.48
C TRP A 119 16.15 0.69 -3.29
N GLU A 120 15.06 1.43 -3.12
CA GLU A 120 15.08 2.89 -2.99
C GLU A 120 14.20 3.29 -1.81
N THR A 121 14.69 4.24 -1.00
CA THR A 121 13.89 4.84 0.07
C THR A 121 13.03 5.94 -0.55
N ILE A 122 11.73 5.79 -0.42
CA ILE A 122 10.74 6.76 -0.89
C ILE A 122 10.16 7.47 0.33
N GLU A 123 10.24 8.79 0.33
CA GLU A 123 9.66 9.65 1.37
C GLU A 123 8.49 10.44 0.78
N LEU A 124 7.32 10.29 1.39
CA LEU A 124 6.07 10.90 0.94
C LEU A 124 5.54 11.79 2.07
N PRO A 125 5.83 13.11 2.05
CA PRO A 125 5.30 14.01 3.06
C PRO A 125 3.77 14.06 3.01
N PHE A 126 3.09 14.26 4.13
CA PHE A 126 1.62 14.33 4.15
C PHE A 126 1.06 15.43 3.21
N THR A 127 1.85 16.47 2.96
CA THR A 127 1.50 17.55 2.01
C THR A 127 1.49 17.11 0.55
N SER A 128 2.08 15.96 0.19
CA SER A 128 2.02 15.42 -1.18
C SER A 128 0.76 14.57 -1.44
N PHE A 129 -0.04 14.30 -0.41
CA PHE A 129 -1.25 13.50 -0.56
C PHE A 129 -2.43 14.38 -0.98
N ALA A 130 -2.94 14.14 -2.19
CA ALA A 130 -4.09 14.84 -2.73
C ALA A 130 -5.40 14.07 -2.45
N PRO A 131 -6.53 14.78 -2.21
CA PRO A 131 -7.83 14.14 -2.07
C PRO A 131 -8.23 13.45 -3.38
N HIS A 132 -8.73 12.22 -3.28
CA HIS A 132 -9.23 11.45 -4.43
C HIS A 132 -10.67 11.00 -4.19
N ARG A 133 -11.59 11.60 -4.96
CA ARG A 133 -13.03 11.30 -4.95
C ARG A 133 -13.69 11.45 -3.56
N LEU A 134 -13.19 12.38 -2.75
CA LEU A 134 -13.76 12.77 -1.45
C LEU A 134 -15.13 13.41 -1.62
#